data_AF-A0AAN0JR41-F1
#
_entry.id   AF-A0AAN0JR41-F1
#
_cell.length_a   1.000
_cell.length_b   1.000
_cell.length_c   1.000
_cell.angle_alpha   90.00
_cell.angle_beta   90.00
_cell.angle_gamma   90.00
#
_symmetry.space_group_name_H-M   'P 1'
#
loop_
_entity.id
_entity.type
_entity.pdbx_description
1 polymer ?
#
loop_
_entity_poly.entity_id
_entity_poly.type
_entity_poly.pdbx_seq_one_letter_code
_entity_poly.pdbx_strand_id
1 'polypeptide(L)'
;MNDSTFQEFCRFFTSFGSIIDVSLIAPSSNLIILQPVSFLNRLDKLFYYSSDDPIVTSHGFVSKATAEAIFNEKDENAFIFMSFLESLRMATKILPGQVSINQQGYYIPNICNRLPLLQCSPTSLHLVHDMNISLSHFKVSFTANFLESYPKAQLDVSQTPHINVTRFCSQSDGLLFELVYLGDIIEFRFSDLDKELLYDVCEHIIIKCHEIMNESDVLYNFAIMCEKPECSCKLQMERHALPFEKDKCKECECFVAMSSKDKDRIEVFNCILKEYKIDKNKILNGDSFSSEDASIVSERLTELSAEGAKAVYSDFMGTASDKDWKDWKVFMQMILTWEAVNKDAKRQFLSKLRSIDLANKSDADKIQQIADSQIKGYYRDKSGKNN
;
A
#
# COMPACT_ATOMS: atom_id res chain seq x y z
N MET A 1 -35.75 16.39 -21.28
CA MET A 1 -35.50 15.26 -20.36
C MET A 1 -35.38 15.87 -18.97
N ASN A 2 -36.04 15.32 -17.94
CA ASN A 2 -35.81 15.79 -16.58
C ASN A 2 -34.53 15.14 -16.02
N ASP A 3 -33.92 15.75 -15.00
CA ASP A 3 -32.61 15.34 -14.47
C ASP A 3 -32.61 13.88 -13.98
N SER A 4 -33.73 13.40 -13.42
CA SER A 4 -33.85 12.00 -12.96
C SER A 4 -33.76 11.01 -14.12
N THR A 5 -34.48 11.26 -15.22
CA THR A 5 -34.43 10.38 -16.40
C THR A 5 -33.04 10.41 -17.02
N PHE A 6 -32.39 11.58 -17.06
CA PHE A 6 -31.02 11.71 -17.58
C PHE A 6 -30.00 10.92 -16.73
N GLN A 7 -30.10 11.00 -15.40
CA GLN A 7 -29.24 10.22 -14.51
C GLN A 7 -29.48 8.71 -14.64
N GLU A 8 -30.74 8.27 -14.78
CA GLU A 8 -31.06 6.86 -15.05
C GLU A 8 -30.48 6.40 -16.38
N PHE A 9 -30.60 7.21 -17.43
CA PHE A 9 -29.95 6.96 -18.71
C PHE A 9 -28.44 6.80 -18.54
N CYS A 10 -27.76 7.74 -17.88
CA CYS A 10 -26.31 7.66 -17.71
C CYS A 10 -25.87 6.44 -16.92
N ARG A 11 -26.53 6.14 -15.78
CA ARG A 11 -26.26 4.92 -15.00
C ARG A 11 -26.45 3.66 -15.82
N PHE A 12 -27.55 3.57 -16.56
CA PHE A 12 -27.84 2.42 -17.40
C PHE A 12 -26.76 2.22 -18.47
N PHE A 13 -26.46 3.24 -19.28
CA PHE A 13 -25.47 3.10 -20.36
C PHE A 13 -24.03 2.97 -19.87
N THR A 14 -23.69 3.54 -18.71
CA THR A 14 -22.39 3.29 -18.07
C THR A 14 -22.27 1.86 -17.56
N SER A 15 -23.34 1.23 -17.06
CA SER A 15 -23.28 -0.18 -16.64
C SER A 15 -22.94 -1.15 -17.78
N PHE A 16 -23.25 -0.79 -19.03
CA PHE A 16 -22.85 -1.55 -20.24
C PHE A 16 -21.51 -1.09 -20.83
N GLY A 17 -20.82 -0.13 -20.21
CA GLY A 17 -19.59 0.46 -20.75
C GLY A 17 -19.78 1.20 -22.08
N SER A 18 -21.02 1.57 -22.42
CA SER A 18 -21.33 2.28 -23.67
C SER A 18 -20.94 3.77 -23.59
N ILE A 19 -21.04 4.34 -22.39
CA ILE A 19 -20.53 5.67 -22.03
C ILE A 19 -19.83 5.58 -20.68
N ILE A 20 -19.02 6.57 -20.31
CA ILE A 20 -18.48 6.70 -18.95
C ILE A 20 -18.96 8.03 -18.38
N ASP A 21 -19.95 7.97 -17.49
CA ASP A 21 -20.35 9.11 -16.67
C ASP A 21 -19.46 9.19 -15.42
N VAL A 22 -18.58 10.20 -15.39
CA VAL A 22 -17.61 10.37 -14.32
C VAL A 22 -18.28 10.77 -13.02
N SER A 23 -19.48 11.38 -13.07
CA SER A 23 -20.23 11.78 -11.88
C SER A 23 -20.58 10.59 -10.96
N LEU A 24 -20.64 9.38 -11.53
CA LEU A 24 -20.89 8.15 -10.78
C LEU A 24 -19.71 7.75 -9.88
N ILE A 25 -18.51 8.24 -10.17
CA ILE A 25 -17.28 8.00 -9.40
C ILE A 25 -16.89 9.24 -8.61
N ALA A 26 -16.99 10.41 -9.24
CA ALA A 26 -16.70 11.72 -8.65
C ALA A 26 -17.95 12.61 -8.77
N PRO A 27 -18.83 12.67 -7.76
CA PRO A 27 -20.13 13.37 -7.83
C PRO A 27 -20.09 14.86 -8.22
N SER A 28 -18.93 15.51 -8.07
CA SER A 28 -18.70 16.90 -8.48
C SER A 28 -18.34 17.07 -9.97
N SER A 29 -18.08 15.97 -10.68
CA SER A 29 -17.70 15.98 -12.08
C SER A 29 -18.93 15.99 -12.99
N ASN A 30 -18.88 16.81 -14.03
CA ASN A 30 -19.93 16.91 -15.05
C ASN A 30 -19.50 16.24 -16.37
N LEU A 31 -18.43 15.45 -16.35
CA LEU A 31 -17.82 14.87 -17.54
C LEU A 31 -18.50 13.55 -17.91
N ILE A 32 -18.87 13.42 -19.20
CA ILE A 32 -19.41 12.20 -19.78
C ILE A 32 -18.63 11.86 -21.05
N ILE A 33 -18.06 10.65 -21.09
CA ILE A 33 -17.36 10.13 -22.27
C ILE A 33 -18.35 9.30 -23.09
N LEU A 34 -18.70 9.80 -24.27
CA LEU A 34 -19.64 9.14 -25.18
C LEU A 34 -19.01 8.05 -26.06
N GLN A 35 -17.67 8.05 -26.20
CA GLN A 35 -16.94 7.09 -27.01
C GLN A 35 -15.79 6.45 -26.19
N PRO A 36 -16.10 5.52 -25.26
CA PRO A 36 -15.11 4.94 -24.37
C PRO A 36 -13.91 4.34 -25.09
N VAL A 37 -14.11 3.62 -26.20
CA VAL A 37 -13.01 3.01 -26.97
C VAL A 37 -12.05 4.07 -27.54
N SER A 38 -12.58 5.14 -28.15
CA SER A 38 -11.73 6.22 -28.69
C SER A 38 -10.95 6.92 -27.59
N PHE A 39 -11.61 7.13 -26.45
CA PHE A 39 -11.02 7.72 -25.27
C PHE A 39 -9.89 6.86 -24.69
N LEU A 40 -10.12 5.56 -24.49
CA LEU A 40 -9.11 4.62 -23.97
C LEU A 40 -7.90 4.52 -24.92
N ASN A 41 -8.13 4.42 -26.24
CA ASN A 41 -7.05 4.41 -27.23
C ASN A 41 -6.18 5.68 -27.19
N ARG A 42 -6.74 6.81 -26.75
CA ARG A 42 -5.98 8.06 -26.55
C ARG A 42 -5.23 8.04 -25.23
N LEU A 43 -5.82 7.52 -24.16
CA LEU A 43 -5.13 7.31 -22.88
C LEU A 43 -3.95 6.34 -23.00
N ASP A 44 -4.04 5.34 -23.88
CA ASP A 44 -2.92 4.42 -24.15
C ASP A 44 -1.66 5.17 -24.58
N LYS A 45 -1.79 6.29 -25.32
CA LYS A 45 -0.64 7.12 -25.70
C LYS A 45 0.08 7.74 -24.51
N LEU A 46 -0.63 7.97 -23.40
CA LEU A 46 -0.08 8.48 -22.15
C LEU A 46 0.60 7.36 -21.36
N PHE A 47 -0.05 6.21 -21.18
CA PHE A 47 0.49 5.12 -20.37
C PHE A 47 1.58 4.31 -21.08
N TYR A 48 1.57 4.29 -22.41
CA TYR A 48 2.63 3.74 -23.25
C TYR A 48 3.49 4.83 -23.89
N TYR A 49 3.61 5.98 -23.22
CA TYR A 49 4.42 7.09 -23.69
C TYR A 49 5.91 6.67 -23.78
N SER A 50 6.36 6.41 -24.99
CA SER A 50 7.74 6.07 -25.31
C SER A 50 8.48 7.31 -25.81
N SER A 51 8.97 8.12 -24.89
CA SER A 51 9.81 9.29 -25.17
C SER A 51 11.08 9.20 -24.34
N ASP A 52 12.14 9.86 -24.80
CA ASP A 52 13.38 10.00 -24.05
C ASP A 52 13.26 11.03 -22.92
N ASP A 53 12.09 11.64 -22.69
CA ASP A 53 11.84 12.56 -21.58
C ASP A 53 11.78 11.79 -20.24
N PRO A 54 12.84 11.89 -19.39
CA PRO A 54 12.89 11.16 -18.13
C PRO A 54 11.97 11.78 -17.07
N ILE A 55 11.58 13.04 -17.21
CA ILE A 55 10.66 13.72 -16.27
C ILE A 55 9.29 13.03 -16.35
N VAL A 56 8.84 12.70 -17.56
CA VAL A 56 7.59 11.97 -17.78
C VAL A 56 7.75 10.49 -17.46
N THR A 57 8.68 9.81 -18.13
CA THR A 57 8.75 8.34 -18.12
C THR A 57 9.29 7.75 -16.83
N SER A 58 9.92 8.56 -15.98
CA SER A 58 10.46 8.07 -14.71
C SER A 58 9.91 8.77 -13.47
N HIS A 59 9.46 10.02 -13.58
CA HIS A 59 8.88 10.73 -12.43
C HIS A 59 7.37 10.89 -12.53
N GLY A 60 6.77 10.52 -13.66
CA GLY A 60 5.33 10.64 -13.87
C GLY A 60 4.88 12.10 -13.94
N PHE A 61 5.80 13.07 -14.09
CA PHE A 61 5.44 14.48 -14.19
C PHE A 61 5.20 14.83 -15.66
N VAL A 62 3.96 15.18 -15.98
CA VAL A 62 3.52 15.55 -17.33
C VAL A 62 3.28 17.05 -17.36
N SER A 63 4.17 17.78 -18.01
CA SER A 63 3.98 19.22 -18.22
C SER A 63 2.75 19.48 -19.09
N LYS A 64 2.22 20.71 -19.05
CA LYS A 64 1.12 21.13 -19.92
C LYS A 64 1.45 20.89 -21.41
N ALA A 65 2.64 21.30 -21.85
CA ALA A 65 3.09 21.14 -23.24
C ALA A 65 3.23 19.66 -23.62
N THR A 66 3.68 18.81 -22.69
CA THR A 66 3.76 17.37 -22.91
C THR A 66 2.37 16.76 -23.08
N ALA A 67 1.39 17.16 -22.25
CA ALA A 67 0.01 16.69 -22.36
C ALA A 67 -0.60 17.01 -23.74
N GLU A 68 -0.43 18.25 -24.21
CA GLU A 68 -0.86 18.68 -25.54
C GLU A 68 -0.22 17.84 -26.66
N ALA A 69 1.08 17.59 -26.56
CA ALA A 69 1.82 16.78 -27.52
C ALA A 69 1.35 15.32 -27.55
N ILE A 70 1.09 14.71 -26.39
CA ILE A 70 0.64 13.31 -26.28
C ILE A 70 -0.73 13.11 -26.92
N PHE A 71 -1.67 14.01 -26.62
CA PHE A 71 -3.02 13.87 -27.13
C PHE A 71 -3.17 14.38 -28.57
N ASN A 72 -2.18 15.13 -29.10
CA ASN A 72 -2.18 15.77 -30.41
C ASN A 72 -3.45 16.63 -30.60
N GLU A 73 -3.75 17.41 -29.58
CA GLU A 73 -4.95 18.22 -29.51
C GLU A 73 -4.59 19.64 -29.04
N LYS A 74 -5.42 20.63 -29.42
CA LYS A 74 -5.31 21.97 -28.85
C LYS A 74 -5.63 21.93 -27.35
N ASP A 75 -5.00 22.86 -26.62
CA ASP A 75 -5.07 23.15 -25.19
C ASP A 75 -6.31 22.61 -24.43
N GLU A 76 -7.52 22.89 -24.93
CA GLU A 76 -8.81 22.51 -24.30
C GLU A 76 -9.02 21.00 -24.16
N ASN A 77 -8.62 20.20 -25.14
CA ASN A 77 -8.87 18.75 -25.12
C ASN A 77 -7.90 18.01 -24.20
N ALA A 78 -6.62 18.40 -24.19
CA ALA A 78 -5.63 17.84 -23.26
C ALA A 78 -6.03 18.13 -21.80
N PHE A 79 -6.58 19.32 -21.54
CA PHE A 79 -7.14 19.66 -20.23
C PHE A 79 -8.32 18.76 -19.83
N ILE A 80 -9.21 18.39 -20.75
CA ILE A 80 -10.33 17.46 -20.48
C ILE A 80 -9.80 16.07 -20.09
N PHE A 81 -8.80 15.55 -20.81
CA PHE A 81 -8.17 14.26 -20.45
C PHE A 81 -7.56 14.30 -19.04
N MET A 82 -6.85 15.38 -18.71
CA MET A 82 -6.26 15.53 -17.37
C MET A 82 -7.32 15.69 -16.29
N SER A 83 -8.37 16.50 -16.53
CA SER A 83 -9.50 16.67 -15.60
C SER A 83 -10.22 15.35 -15.32
N PHE A 84 -10.30 14.47 -16.32
CA PHE A 84 -10.81 13.11 -16.15
C PHE A 84 -9.91 12.28 -15.23
N LEU A 85 -8.59 12.28 -15.46
CA LEU A 85 -7.64 11.55 -14.64
C LEU A 85 -7.61 12.06 -13.19
N GLU A 86 -7.74 13.38 -12.99
CA GLU A 86 -7.91 13.99 -11.66
C GLU A 86 -9.19 13.51 -10.99
N SER A 87 -10.32 13.49 -11.71
CA SER A 87 -11.60 13.01 -11.18
C SER A 87 -11.53 11.54 -10.75
N LEU A 88 -10.73 10.73 -11.42
CA LEU A 88 -10.48 9.32 -11.07
C LEU A 88 -9.34 9.11 -10.06
N ARG A 89 -8.75 10.18 -9.52
CA ARG A 89 -7.60 10.11 -8.60
C ARG A 89 -6.40 9.34 -9.20
N MET A 90 -6.23 9.43 -10.51
CA MET A 90 -5.10 8.87 -11.25
C MET A 90 -4.03 9.92 -11.53
N ALA A 91 -4.38 11.20 -11.43
CA ALA A 91 -3.49 12.32 -11.58
C ALA A 91 -3.79 13.38 -10.50
N THR A 92 -2.79 14.18 -10.14
CA THR A 92 -3.01 15.43 -9.42
C THR A 92 -2.31 16.57 -10.13
N LYS A 93 -2.95 17.73 -10.17
CA LYS A 93 -2.32 18.96 -10.64
C LYS A 93 -1.19 19.36 -9.69
N ILE A 94 -0.08 19.79 -10.27
CA ILE A 94 1.10 20.30 -9.55
C ILE A 94 1.31 21.75 -9.98
N LEU A 95 1.33 22.67 -9.00
CA LEU A 95 1.50 24.10 -9.22
C LEU A 95 2.99 24.49 -9.28
N PRO A 96 3.32 25.66 -9.86
CA PRO A 96 4.66 26.22 -9.74
C PRO A 96 5.09 26.30 -8.28
N GLY A 97 6.35 25.96 -8.01
CA GLY A 97 6.89 25.87 -6.66
C GLY A 97 6.57 24.58 -5.90
N GLN A 98 5.70 23.69 -6.41
CA GLN A 98 5.42 22.36 -5.82
C GLN A 98 6.25 21.23 -6.47
N VAL A 99 7.11 21.55 -7.43
CA VAL A 99 8.05 20.62 -8.09
C VAL A 99 9.38 21.31 -8.27
N SER A 100 10.49 20.57 -8.16
CA SER A 100 11.85 21.15 -8.17
C SER A 100 12.23 21.88 -9.48
N ILE A 101 11.57 21.57 -10.59
CA ILE A 101 11.77 22.27 -11.88
C ILE A 101 10.93 23.55 -12.04
N ASN A 102 10.17 23.94 -11.01
CA ASN A 102 9.29 25.12 -10.99
C ASN A 102 8.39 25.27 -12.23
N GLN A 103 7.75 24.17 -12.64
CA GLN A 103 6.81 24.15 -13.76
C GLN A 103 5.43 23.69 -13.28
N GLN A 104 4.38 24.11 -13.98
CA GLN A 104 3.04 23.55 -13.79
C GLN A 104 2.88 22.27 -14.62
N GLY A 105 2.22 21.28 -14.06
CA GLY A 105 1.91 20.04 -14.75
C GLY A 105 1.00 19.14 -13.94
N TYR A 106 1.07 17.84 -14.23
CA TYR A 106 0.32 16.80 -13.56
C TYR A 106 1.27 15.72 -13.09
N TYR A 107 1.06 15.22 -11.87
CA TYR A 107 1.75 14.04 -11.36
C TYR A 107 0.87 12.80 -11.60
N ILE A 108 1.41 11.83 -12.34
CA ILE A 108 0.74 10.60 -12.79
C ILE A 108 1.68 9.41 -12.57
N PRO A 109 1.64 8.75 -11.41
CA PRO A 109 2.63 7.74 -11.03
C PRO A 109 2.66 6.50 -11.95
N ASN A 110 1.56 6.19 -12.62
CA ASN A 110 1.42 4.99 -13.44
C ASN A 110 2.14 5.05 -14.78
N ILE A 111 2.63 6.21 -15.20
CA ILE A 111 3.39 6.36 -16.44
C ILE A 111 4.85 5.89 -16.24
N CYS A 112 5.31 5.85 -14.99
CA CYS A 112 6.68 5.46 -14.68
C CYS A 112 6.96 4.01 -15.11
N ASN A 113 8.00 3.79 -15.89
CA ASN A 113 8.32 2.47 -16.46
C ASN A 113 9.49 1.75 -15.76
N ARG A 114 10.07 2.34 -14.72
CA ARG A 114 11.16 1.73 -13.96
C ARG A 114 10.66 0.62 -13.06
N LEU A 115 11.40 -0.49 -13.02
CA LEU A 115 11.08 -1.63 -12.16
C LEU A 115 10.85 -1.20 -10.71
N PRO A 116 9.88 -1.81 -10.00
CA PRO A 116 9.58 -1.45 -8.62
C PRO A 116 10.74 -1.81 -7.69
N LEU A 117 10.93 -0.99 -6.66
CA LEU A 117 11.77 -1.32 -5.53
C LEU A 117 11.00 -2.26 -4.61
N LEU A 118 11.55 -3.44 -4.33
CA LEU A 118 10.85 -4.47 -3.54
C LEU A 118 11.41 -4.62 -2.12
N GLN A 119 12.44 -3.85 -1.78
CA GLN A 119 13.03 -3.87 -0.44
C GLN A 119 12.26 -2.91 0.46
N CYS A 120 11.98 -3.36 1.68
CA CYS A 120 11.42 -2.56 2.77
C CYS A 120 12.57 -2.19 3.72
N SER A 121 12.67 -0.94 4.19
CA SER A 121 13.68 -0.62 5.20
C SER A 121 13.21 -1.04 6.58
N PRO A 122 14.07 -1.64 7.42
CA PRO A 122 13.81 -1.66 8.86
C PRO A 122 13.67 -0.22 9.36
N THR A 123 12.94 -0.03 10.46
CA THR A 123 12.85 1.24 11.22
C THR A 123 12.26 2.48 10.52
N SER A 124 11.85 2.40 9.25
CA SER A 124 10.98 3.41 8.60
C SER A 124 9.59 3.46 9.24
N LEU A 125 8.84 4.54 8.99
CA LEU A 125 7.41 4.59 9.30
C LEU A 125 6.66 3.82 8.21
N HIS A 126 5.91 2.80 8.61
CA HIS A 126 5.10 2.01 7.69
C HIS A 126 3.63 2.25 7.99
N LEU A 127 2.84 2.55 6.96
CA LEU A 127 1.39 2.50 6.98
C LEU A 127 0.96 1.16 6.40
N VAL A 128 0.43 0.30 7.26
CA VAL A 128 -0.11 -1.02 6.91
C VAL A 128 -1.61 -0.88 6.77
N HIS A 129 -2.20 -1.39 5.69
CA HIS A 129 -3.62 -1.24 5.43
C HIS A 129 -4.20 -2.49 4.74
N ASP A 130 -5.52 -2.65 4.80
CA ASP A 130 -6.20 -3.66 3.98
C ASP A 130 -6.20 -3.29 2.48
N MET A 131 -6.35 -4.28 1.60
CA MET A 131 -6.07 -4.20 0.16
C MET A 131 -7.12 -3.43 -0.67
N ASN A 132 -7.84 -2.47 -0.08
CA ASN A 132 -8.93 -1.76 -0.76
C ASN A 132 -8.49 -0.47 -1.50
N ILE A 133 -7.22 -0.07 -1.44
CA ILE A 133 -6.72 1.14 -2.11
C ILE A 133 -5.73 0.76 -3.21
N SER A 134 -5.92 1.30 -4.42
CA SER A 134 -4.95 1.14 -5.50
C SER A 134 -3.70 2.01 -5.29
N LEU A 135 -2.54 1.53 -5.75
CA LEU A 135 -1.25 2.25 -5.79
C LEU A 135 -1.41 3.70 -6.25
N SER A 136 -2.13 3.88 -7.36
CA SER A 136 -2.29 5.17 -8.03
C SER A 136 -3.09 6.13 -7.18
N HIS A 137 -4.21 5.66 -6.63
CA HIS A 137 -5.09 6.47 -5.79
C HIS A 137 -4.33 6.97 -4.56
N PHE A 138 -3.70 6.10 -3.78
CA PHE A 138 -2.99 6.54 -2.58
C PHE A 138 -1.88 7.54 -2.91
N LYS A 139 -1.01 7.22 -3.88
CA LYS A 139 0.11 8.11 -4.25
C LYS A 139 -0.37 9.48 -4.71
N VAL A 140 -1.42 9.53 -5.52
CA VAL A 140 -1.97 10.79 -6.05
C VAL A 140 -2.60 11.60 -4.94
N SER A 141 -3.51 11.01 -4.15
CA SER A 141 -4.17 11.70 -3.04
C SER A 141 -3.19 12.17 -1.98
N PHE A 142 -2.21 11.34 -1.61
CA PHE A 142 -1.18 11.71 -0.66
C PHE A 142 -0.33 12.87 -1.18
N THR A 143 0.15 12.78 -2.43
CA THR A 143 0.99 13.83 -3.02
C THR A 143 0.26 15.17 -3.07
N ALA A 144 -1.01 15.16 -3.50
CA ALA A 144 -1.84 16.36 -3.55
C ALA A 144 -2.00 17.00 -2.15
N ASN A 145 -2.49 16.22 -1.19
CA ASN A 145 -2.80 16.72 0.15
C ASN A 145 -1.53 17.14 0.92
N PHE A 146 -0.42 16.42 0.73
CA PHE A 146 0.84 16.74 1.39
C PHE A 146 1.45 18.03 0.84
N LEU A 147 1.51 18.22 -0.48
CA LEU A 147 2.06 19.44 -1.08
C LEU A 147 1.19 20.68 -0.85
N GLU A 148 -0.11 20.51 -0.64
CA GLU A 148 -1.00 21.59 -0.22
C GLU A 148 -0.79 21.99 1.24
N SER A 149 -0.70 21.01 2.14
CA SER A 149 -0.58 21.26 3.59
C SER A 149 0.82 21.60 4.06
N TYR A 150 1.85 21.21 3.32
CA TYR A 150 3.25 21.45 3.67
C TYR A 150 4.00 22.20 2.54
N PRO A 151 3.80 23.53 2.39
CA PRO A 151 4.32 24.32 1.27
C PRO A 151 5.85 24.39 1.17
N LYS A 152 6.57 23.96 2.21
CA LYS A 152 8.03 23.87 2.21
C LYS A 152 8.55 22.69 1.38
N ALA A 153 7.69 21.71 1.08
CA ALA A 153 8.05 20.56 0.26
C ALA A 153 7.74 20.76 -1.22
N GLN A 154 8.47 20.00 -2.03
CA GLN A 154 8.32 19.89 -3.47
C GLN A 154 8.42 18.43 -3.87
N LEU A 155 7.76 18.08 -4.97
CA LEU A 155 8.02 16.84 -5.68
C LEU A 155 9.44 16.90 -6.27
N ASP A 156 10.29 15.95 -5.90
CA ASP A 156 11.66 15.84 -6.39
C ASP A 156 11.69 15.08 -7.72
N VAL A 157 12.03 15.78 -8.80
CA VAL A 157 12.25 15.20 -10.14
C VAL A 157 13.72 15.24 -10.59
N SER A 158 14.65 15.46 -9.66
CA SER A 158 16.09 15.56 -9.94
C SER A 158 16.76 14.19 -10.05
N GLN A 159 16.26 13.19 -9.32
CA GLN A 159 16.77 11.83 -9.29
C GLN A 159 15.70 10.83 -9.65
N THR A 160 16.08 9.89 -10.52
CA THR A 160 15.14 9.00 -11.17
C THR A 160 14.66 7.85 -10.25
N PRO A 161 13.40 7.86 -9.77
CA PRO A 161 12.91 6.88 -8.81
C PRO A 161 12.42 5.59 -9.50
N HIS A 162 12.16 4.56 -8.69
CA HIS A 162 11.40 3.38 -9.12
C HIS A 162 9.90 3.73 -9.28
N ILE A 163 9.12 2.98 -10.08
CA ILE A 163 7.67 3.25 -10.31
C ILE A 163 6.86 3.40 -9.01
N ASN A 164 7.19 2.61 -8.00
CA ASN A 164 6.49 2.59 -6.72
C ASN A 164 7.05 3.60 -5.71
N VAL A 165 8.00 4.44 -6.10
CA VAL A 165 8.63 5.45 -5.24
C VAL A 165 8.20 6.87 -5.67
N THR A 166 7.93 7.74 -4.71
CA THR A 166 7.75 9.18 -4.88
C THR A 166 8.68 9.91 -3.95
N ARG A 167 9.41 10.91 -4.44
CA ARG A 167 10.43 11.63 -3.67
C ARG A 167 9.94 13.04 -3.34
N PHE A 168 10.16 13.47 -2.11
CA PHE A 168 9.83 14.82 -1.65
C PHE A 168 11.09 15.51 -1.13
N CYS A 169 11.39 16.70 -1.64
CA CYS A 169 12.51 17.53 -1.18
C CYS A 169 11.99 18.85 -0.60
N SER A 170 12.85 19.56 0.13
CA SER A 170 12.62 20.95 0.50
C SER A 170 12.88 21.88 -0.69
N GLN A 171 12.39 23.11 -0.62
CA GLN A 171 12.73 24.17 -1.59
C GLN A 171 14.24 24.49 -1.68
N SER A 172 15.04 24.03 -0.71
CA SER A 172 16.49 24.17 -0.69
C SER A 172 17.23 22.90 -1.16
N ASP A 173 16.55 22.04 -1.91
CA ASP A 173 17.04 20.76 -2.46
C ASP A 173 17.48 19.70 -1.43
N GLY A 174 17.02 19.80 -0.18
CA GLY A 174 17.23 18.75 0.82
C GLY A 174 16.16 17.66 0.71
N LEU A 175 16.54 16.40 0.47
CA LEU A 175 15.59 15.28 0.51
C LEU A 175 14.89 15.22 1.88
N LEU A 176 13.57 15.28 1.91
CA LEU A 176 12.78 15.14 3.13
C LEU A 176 12.47 13.66 3.38
N PHE A 177 11.78 13.04 2.43
CA PHE A 177 11.44 11.63 2.51
C PHE A 177 11.12 11.03 1.14
N GLU A 178 11.10 9.71 1.09
CA GLU A 178 10.55 8.92 -0.01
C GLU A 178 9.30 8.19 0.46
N LEU A 179 8.26 8.20 -0.36
CA LEU A 179 7.08 7.36 -0.21
C LEU A 179 7.25 6.14 -1.11
N VAL A 180 7.27 4.94 -0.54
CA VAL A 180 7.45 3.68 -1.26
C VAL A 180 6.23 2.80 -1.06
N TYR A 181 5.53 2.48 -2.15
CA TYR A 181 4.37 1.60 -2.12
C TYR A 181 4.78 0.14 -2.36
N LEU A 182 4.41 -0.75 -1.45
CA LEU A 182 4.77 -2.17 -1.47
C LEU A 182 3.54 -3.10 -1.46
N GLY A 183 2.35 -2.58 -1.80
CA GLY A 183 1.10 -3.35 -1.79
C GLY A 183 0.22 -2.95 -0.61
N ASP A 184 0.10 -3.86 0.37
CA ASP A 184 -0.59 -3.65 1.66
C ASP A 184 0.23 -2.79 2.64
N ILE A 185 1.42 -2.35 2.23
CA ILE A 185 2.33 -1.52 3.00
C ILE A 185 2.73 -0.30 2.17
N ILE A 186 2.64 0.87 2.79
CA ILE A 186 3.26 2.11 2.32
C ILE A 186 4.37 2.48 3.31
N GLU A 187 5.58 2.65 2.82
CA GLU A 187 6.73 3.01 3.62
C GLU A 187 7.11 4.48 3.39
N PHE A 188 7.34 5.20 4.48
CA PHE A 188 7.88 6.56 4.49
C PHE A 188 9.33 6.52 4.98
N ARG A 189 10.26 6.70 4.05
CA ARG A 189 11.71 6.69 4.30
C ARG A 189 12.23 8.09 4.49
N PHE A 190 12.71 8.38 5.67
CA PHE A 190 13.29 9.69 5.99
C PHE A 190 14.78 9.71 5.68
N SER A 191 15.27 10.84 5.17
CA SER A 191 16.70 11.12 5.12
C SER A 191 17.25 11.37 6.54
N ASP A 192 18.53 11.71 6.66
CA ASP A 192 19.14 12.12 7.93
C ASP A 192 18.68 13.53 8.35
N LEU A 193 17.39 13.66 8.64
CA LEU A 193 16.77 14.88 9.17
C LEU A 193 17.12 15.06 10.66
N ASP A 194 17.24 16.31 11.10
CA ASP A 194 17.25 16.62 12.52
C ASP A 194 15.88 16.31 13.16
N LYS A 195 15.85 16.21 14.49
CA LYS A 195 14.68 15.73 15.24
C LYS A 195 13.45 16.66 15.10
N GLU A 196 13.67 17.98 14.99
CA GLU A 196 12.59 18.95 14.85
C GLU A 196 11.97 18.88 13.46
N LEU A 197 12.80 18.87 12.42
CA LEU A 197 12.33 18.73 11.03
C LEU A 197 11.68 17.36 10.79
N LEU A 198 12.22 16.29 11.38
CA LEU A 198 11.60 14.97 11.33
C LEU A 198 10.20 14.99 11.96
N TYR A 199 10.04 15.64 13.12
CA TYR A 199 8.74 15.78 13.77
C TYR A 199 7.76 16.53 12.88
N ASP A 200 8.13 17.72 12.38
CA ASP A 200 7.29 18.57 11.51
C ASP A 200 6.81 17.79 10.28
N VAL A 201 7.73 17.14 9.55
CA VAL A 201 7.39 16.36 8.34
C VAL A 201 6.54 15.14 8.68
N CYS A 202 6.90 14.37 9.71
CA CYS A 202 6.21 13.15 10.08
C CYS A 202 4.78 13.40 10.58
N GLU A 203 4.57 14.50 11.30
CA GLU A 203 3.24 14.93 11.77
C GLU A 203 2.30 15.16 10.57
N HIS A 204 2.76 15.93 9.58
CA HIS A 204 1.99 16.17 8.36
C HIS A 204 1.71 14.87 7.58
N ILE A 205 2.70 13.97 7.48
CA ILE A 205 2.51 12.65 6.85
C ILE A 205 1.37 11.88 7.56
N ILE A 206 1.42 11.78 8.89
CA ILE A 206 0.45 11.00 9.68
C ILE A 206 -0.95 11.60 9.55
N ILE A 207 -1.09 12.93 9.66
CA ILE A 207 -2.37 13.62 9.47
C ILE A 207 -2.95 13.32 8.08
N LYS A 208 -2.13 13.40 7.02
CA LYS A 208 -2.62 13.13 5.65
C LYS A 208 -2.97 11.67 5.41
N CYS A 209 -2.25 10.74 6.02
CA CYS A 209 -2.65 9.33 6.01
C CYS A 209 -4.01 9.14 6.69
N HIS A 210 -4.25 9.76 7.85
CA HIS A 210 -5.54 9.69 8.53
C HIS A 210 -6.68 10.24 7.66
N GLU A 211 -6.49 11.43 7.06
CA GLU A 211 -7.49 12.04 6.17
C GLU A 211 -7.86 11.09 5.04
N ILE A 212 -6.86 10.57 4.30
CA ILE A 212 -7.09 9.69 3.15
C ILE A 212 -7.77 8.39 3.56
N MET A 213 -7.31 7.75 4.65
CA MET A 213 -7.88 6.49 5.09
C MET A 213 -9.32 6.66 5.60
N ASN A 214 -9.66 7.82 6.18
CA ASN A 214 -11.00 8.12 6.66
C ASN A 214 -12.03 8.39 5.55
N GLU A 215 -11.60 8.62 4.30
CA GLU A 215 -12.50 8.75 3.15
C GLU A 215 -13.11 7.41 2.69
N SER A 216 -12.64 6.29 3.23
CA SER A 216 -13.05 4.94 2.84
C SER A 216 -13.20 4.03 4.07
N ASP A 217 -13.72 2.82 3.88
CA ASP A 217 -13.84 1.82 4.97
C ASP A 217 -12.55 1.03 5.23
N VAL A 218 -11.42 1.49 4.69
CA VAL A 218 -10.10 0.86 4.87
C VAL A 218 -9.68 0.89 6.33
N LEU A 219 -9.29 -0.28 6.82
CA LEU A 219 -8.63 -0.42 8.11
C LEU A 219 -7.11 -0.28 7.94
N TYR A 220 -6.45 0.39 8.87
CA TYR A 220 -5.00 0.61 8.82
C TYR A 220 -4.35 0.71 10.19
N ASN A 221 -3.02 0.59 10.21
CA ASN A 221 -2.14 0.83 11.35
C ASN A 221 -0.83 1.47 10.90
N PHE A 222 -0.15 2.12 11.84
CA PHE A 222 1.26 2.45 11.67
C PHE A 222 2.13 1.39 12.33
N ALA A 223 3.28 1.10 11.73
CA ALA A 223 4.19 0.09 12.20
C ALA A 223 5.65 0.41 11.89
N ILE A 224 6.54 -0.31 12.57
CA ILE A 224 7.95 -0.47 12.20
C ILE A 224 8.22 -1.93 11.87
N MET A 225 9.24 -2.18 11.05
CA MET A 225 9.75 -3.52 10.74
C MET A 225 11.02 -3.79 11.57
N CYS A 226 11.07 -4.93 12.25
CA CYS A 226 12.23 -5.42 13.03
C CYS A 226 12.85 -6.61 12.29
N GLU A 227 14.14 -6.56 12.01
CA GLU A 227 14.84 -7.68 11.39
C GLU A 227 15.21 -8.73 12.45
N LYS A 228 14.71 -9.96 12.31
CA LYS A 228 15.16 -11.10 13.08
C LYS A 228 16.48 -11.63 12.50
N PRO A 229 17.55 -11.69 13.29
CA PRO A 229 18.80 -12.33 12.86
C PRO A 229 18.60 -13.85 12.86
N GLU A 230 18.33 -14.45 11.69
CA GLU A 230 18.43 -15.90 11.54
C GLU A 230 19.71 -16.30 10.81
N CYS A 231 20.31 -17.42 11.20
CA CYS A 231 21.48 -18.03 10.55
C CYS A 231 21.20 -18.61 9.15
N SER A 232 20.02 -18.36 8.58
CA SER A 232 19.64 -18.83 7.24
C SER A 232 19.64 -17.68 6.24
N CYS A 233 19.81 -17.97 4.94
CA CYS A 233 19.85 -16.96 3.88
C CYS A 233 18.50 -16.23 3.65
N LYS A 234 17.59 -16.23 4.63
CA LYS A 234 16.30 -15.56 4.63
C LYS A 234 16.35 -14.52 5.76
N LEU A 235 16.35 -13.23 5.42
CA LEU A 235 15.96 -12.21 6.41
C LEU A 235 14.55 -12.59 6.89
N GLN A 236 14.26 -12.45 8.17
CA GLN A 236 12.88 -12.42 8.65
C GLN A 236 12.56 -11.02 9.18
N MET A 237 11.52 -10.35 8.69
CA MET A 237 11.04 -9.07 9.23
C MET A 237 9.75 -9.27 10.04
N GLU A 238 9.75 -8.73 11.25
CA GLU A 238 8.61 -8.70 12.14
C GLU A 238 8.00 -7.31 12.20
N ARG A 239 6.68 -7.24 11.98
CA ARG A 239 5.89 -6.01 12.10
C ARG A 239 5.66 -5.69 13.57
N HIS A 240 5.85 -4.44 13.97
CA HIS A 240 5.44 -3.97 15.30
C HIS A 240 4.57 -2.72 15.15
N ALA A 241 3.34 -2.80 15.63
CA ALA A 241 2.43 -1.67 15.64
C ALA A 241 2.99 -0.52 16.47
N LEU A 242 2.75 0.70 15.99
CA LEU A 242 3.01 1.94 16.71
C LEU A 242 1.71 2.44 17.39
N PRO A 243 1.77 3.07 18.58
CA PRO A 243 2.99 3.34 19.35
C PRO A 243 3.68 2.07 19.89
N PHE A 244 4.98 1.98 19.66
CA PHE A 244 5.80 0.82 19.97
C PHE A 244 6.32 0.90 21.41
N GLU A 245 5.96 -0.09 22.23
CA GLU A 245 6.49 -0.23 23.58
C GLU A 245 7.65 -1.24 23.57
N LYS A 246 8.85 -0.76 23.89
CA LYS A 246 10.10 -1.54 23.90
C LYS A 246 10.00 -2.85 24.70
N ASP A 247 9.27 -2.86 25.79
CA ASP A 247 9.11 -4.03 26.67
C ASP A 247 8.32 -5.18 26.03
N LYS A 248 7.54 -4.89 24.97
CA LYS A 248 6.77 -5.90 24.22
C LYS A 248 7.61 -6.63 23.17
N CYS A 249 8.89 -6.26 23.01
CA CYS A 249 9.82 -6.79 22.01
C CYS A 249 10.99 -7.56 22.65
N LYS A 250 10.78 -8.17 23.83
CA LYS A 250 11.83 -8.95 24.51
C LYS A 250 12.29 -10.18 23.71
N GLU A 251 11.47 -10.66 22.78
CA GLU A 251 11.77 -11.82 21.93
C GLU A 251 12.52 -11.46 20.63
N CYS A 252 12.52 -10.18 20.24
CA CYS A 252 13.20 -9.73 19.02
C CYS A 252 14.44 -8.96 19.46
N GLU A 253 15.59 -9.63 19.47
CA GLU A 253 16.90 -9.04 19.85
C GLU A 253 17.28 -7.80 19.02
N CYS A 254 16.51 -7.45 17.97
CA CYS A 254 16.79 -6.35 17.06
C CYS A 254 16.83 -4.95 17.72
N PHE A 255 16.15 -4.68 18.83
CA PHE A 255 16.27 -3.34 19.49
C PHE A 255 17.65 -3.09 20.11
N VAL A 256 18.39 -4.15 20.46
CA VAL A 256 19.77 -4.05 20.98
C VAL A 256 20.72 -3.60 19.86
N ALA A 257 20.44 -3.98 18.61
CA ALA A 257 21.22 -3.64 17.43
C ALA A 257 20.85 -2.29 16.77
N MET A 258 19.76 -1.64 17.19
CA MET A 258 19.30 -0.38 16.59
C MET A 258 20.24 0.79 16.88
N SER A 259 20.50 1.59 15.84
CA SER A 259 21.29 2.82 15.96
C SER A 259 20.61 3.85 16.88
N SER A 260 21.37 4.82 17.39
CA SER A 260 20.80 5.92 18.17
C SER A 260 19.79 6.73 17.36
N LYS A 261 20.06 6.94 16.07
CA LYS A 261 19.18 7.66 15.14
C LYS A 261 17.83 6.97 14.96
N ASP A 262 17.83 5.64 14.82
CA ASP A 262 16.57 4.91 14.67
C ASP A 262 15.72 4.95 15.96
N LYS A 263 16.37 4.97 17.12
CA LYS A 263 15.68 5.15 18.41
C LYS A 263 15.02 6.52 18.49
N ASP A 264 15.73 7.58 18.10
CA ASP A 264 15.19 8.94 18.02
C ASP A 264 13.99 9.03 17.06
N ARG A 265 14.05 8.35 15.90
CA ARG A 265 12.94 8.28 14.94
C ARG A 265 11.71 7.62 15.53
N ILE A 266 11.87 6.45 16.15
CA ILE A 266 10.75 5.74 16.81
C ILE A 266 10.15 6.57 17.94
N GLU A 267 10.96 7.29 18.71
CA GLU A 267 10.46 8.22 19.72
C GLU A 267 9.56 9.29 19.11
N VAL A 268 9.99 9.91 18.00
CA VAL A 268 9.18 10.90 17.27
C VAL A 268 7.87 10.28 16.80
N PHE A 269 7.91 9.11 16.15
CA PHE A 269 6.69 8.42 15.68
C PHE A 269 5.73 8.11 16.83
N ASN A 270 6.25 7.60 17.95
CA ASN A 270 5.48 7.30 19.15
C ASN A 270 4.84 8.55 19.76
N CYS A 271 5.55 9.68 19.78
CA CYS A 271 5.02 10.94 20.28
C CYS A 271 3.83 11.41 19.41
N ILE A 272 4.01 11.47 18.10
CA ILE A 272 2.96 11.92 17.17
C ILE A 272 1.75 11.00 17.24
N LEU A 273 1.93 9.66 17.21
CA LEU A 273 0.81 8.71 17.24
C LEU A 273 0.10 8.60 18.59
N LYS A 274 0.68 9.16 19.66
CA LYS A 274 -0.05 9.36 20.93
C LYS A 274 -1.01 10.54 20.87
N GLU A 275 -0.68 11.55 20.08
CA GLU A 275 -1.50 12.74 19.85
C GLU A 275 -2.56 12.49 18.76
N TYR A 276 -2.12 12.00 17.59
CA TYR A 276 -2.95 11.66 16.44
C TYR A 276 -3.23 10.16 16.42
N LYS A 277 -4.23 9.74 17.21
CA LYS A 277 -4.61 8.33 17.32
C LYS A 277 -5.51 7.91 16.16
N ILE A 278 -5.33 6.65 15.73
CA ILE A 278 -6.26 6.00 14.80
C ILE A 278 -7.61 5.81 15.52
N ASP A 279 -8.71 6.11 14.83
CA ASP A 279 -10.06 5.81 15.32
C ASP A 279 -10.20 4.29 15.56
N LYS A 280 -10.79 3.89 16.68
CA LYS A 280 -10.91 2.48 17.09
C LYS A 280 -11.57 1.61 16.03
N ASN A 281 -12.51 2.16 15.26
CA ASN A 281 -13.22 1.45 14.20
C ASN A 281 -12.43 1.36 12.88
N LYS A 282 -11.30 2.08 12.78
CA LYS A 282 -10.39 2.10 11.63
C LYS A 282 -9.08 1.36 11.89
N ILE A 283 -8.84 0.93 13.14
CA ILE A 283 -7.65 0.17 13.50
C ILE A 283 -7.70 -1.18 12.78
N LEU A 284 -6.69 -1.43 11.96
CA LEU A 284 -6.44 -2.75 11.41
C LEU A 284 -6.14 -3.70 12.59
N ASN A 285 -6.80 -4.84 12.68
CA ASN A 285 -6.48 -5.84 13.71
C ASN A 285 -5.22 -6.63 13.32
N GLY A 286 -4.09 -5.93 13.14
CA GLY A 286 -2.79 -6.45 12.74
C GLY A 286 -2.75 -7.00 11.33
N ASP A 287 -2.14 -8.18 11.15
CA ASP A 287 -2.32 -8.93 9.92
C ASP A 287 -3.71 -9.60 9.97
N SER A 288 -4.58 -9.28 9.03
CA SER A 288 -5.80 -10.07 8.74
C SER A 288 -5.56 -10.93 7.49
N PHE A 289 -6.32 -12.00 7.37
CA PHE A 289 -6.42 -12.74 6.13
C PHE A 289 -7.22 -11.91 5.13
N SER A 290 -6.66 -11.69 3.94
CA SER A 290 -7.51 -11.37 2.79
C SER A 290 -8.38 -12.60 2.48
N SER A 291 -9.47 -12.40 1.74
CA SER A 291 -10.30 -13.52 1.26
C SER A 291 -9.48 -14.55 0.48
N GLU A 292 -8.48 -14.09 -0.28
CA GLU A 292 -7.56 -14.93 -1.03
C GLU A 292 -6.58 -15.68 -0.11
N ASP A 293 -5.98 -14.99 0.85
CA ASP A 293 -5.05 -15.59 1.82
C ASP A 293 -5.77 -16.68 2.64
N ALA A 294 -6.98 -16.40 3.12
CA ALA A 294 -7.80 -17.37 3.85
C ALA A 294 -8.15 -18.59 2.96
N SER A 295 -8.53 -18.36 1.70
CA SER A 295 -8.82 -19.43 0.74
C SER A 295 -7.59 -20.32 0.53
N ILE A 296 -6.44 -19.72 0.22
CA ILE A 296 -5.18 -20.46 -0.02
C ILE A 296 -4.78 -21.29 1.19
N VAL A 297 -4.84 -20.71 2.40
CA VAL A 297 -4.52 -21.45 3.63
C VAL A 297 -5.51 -22.58 3.85
N SER A 298 -6.81 -22.30 3.70
CA SER A 298 -7.86 -23.30 3.92
C SER A 298 -7.74 -24.49 2.97
N GLU A 299 -7.44 -24.24 1.69
CA GLU A 299 -7.21 -25.28 0.68
C GLU A 299 -5.99 -26.11 1.02
N ARG A 300 -4.86 -25.48 1.37
CA ARG A 300 -3.64 -26.20 1.72
C ARG A 300 -3.79 -27.06 2.98
N LEU A 301 -4.59 -26.63 3.95
CA LEU A 301 -4.88 -27.42 5.14
C LEU A 301 -5.65 -28.72 4.82
N THR A 302 -6.39 -28.78 3.71
CA THR A 302 -7.03 -30.05 3.26
C THR A 302 -6.04 -31.10 2.79
N GLU A 303 -4.79 -30.72 2.49
CA GLU A 303 -3.74 -31.64 2.05
C GLU A 303 -3.08 -32.42 3.19
N LEU A 304 -3.36 -32.06 4.45
CA LEU A 304 -2.87 -32.79 5.60
C LEU A 304 -3.49 -34.20 5.68
N SER A 305 -2.86 -35.07 6.47
CA SER A 305 -3.53 -36.30 6.94
C SER A 305 -4.79 -35.97 7.74
N ALA A 306 -5.71 -36.94 7.85
CA ALA A 306 -6.94 -36.75 8.63
C ALA A 306 -6.62 -36.46 10.11
N GLU A 307 -5.62 -37.13 10.67
CA GLU A 307 -5.13 -36.93 12.02
C GLU A 307 -4.50 -35.54 12.20
N GLY A 308 -3.68 -35.10 11.24
CA GLY A 308 -3.07 -33.77 11.25
C GLY A 308 -4.11 -32.64 11.14
N ALA A 309 -5.05 -32.77 10.20
CA ALA A 309 -6.18 -31.86 10.05
C ALA A 309 -7.03 -31.75 11.33
N LYS A 310 -7.34 -32.90 11.95
CA LYS A 310 -8.10 -32.96 13.20
C LYS A 310 -7.34 -32.29 14.35
N ALA A 311 -6.02 -32.51 14.45
CA ALA A 311 -5.18 -31.87 15.46
C ALA A 311 -5.19 -30.35 15.29
N VAL A 312 -4.96 -29.84 14.08
CA VAL A 312 -5.02 -28.40 13.76
C VAL A 312 -6.37 -27.82 14.17
N TYR A 313 -7.46 -28.39 13.67
CA TYR A 313 -8.80 -27.88 13.95
C TYR A 313 -9.13 -27.87 15.45
N SER A 314 -8.75 -28.95 16.17
CA SER A 314 -9.01 -29.07 17.60
C SER A 314 -8.24 -28.03 18.40
N ASP A 315 -7.00 -27.72 18.01
CA ASP A 315 -6.18 -26.73 18.68
C ASP A 315 -6.74 -25.30 18.54
N PHE A 316 -7.32 -24.98 17.37
CA PHE A 316 -7.94 -23.68 17.12
C PHE A 316 -9.35 -23.53 17.68
N MET A 317 -10.18 -24.56 17.57
CA MET A 317 -11.61 -24.48 17.91
C MET A 317 -11.95 -25.06 19.29
N GLY A 318 -11.02 -25.75 19.94
CA GLY A 318 -11.22 -26.37 21.26
C GLY A 318 -12.19 -27.55 21.27
N THR A 319 -12.56 -28.08 20.09
CA THR A 319 -13.51 -29.19 19.95
C THR A 319 -12.96 -30.25 19.01
N ALA A 320 -13.02 -31.51 19.43
CA ALA A 320 -12.87 -32.64 18.53
C ALA A 320 -14.19 -32.85 17.78
N SER A 321 -14.17 -32.70 16.46
CA SER A 321 -15.32 -32.93 15.58
C SER A 321 -14.92 -33.94 14.52
N ASP A 322 -15.79 -34.85 14.11
CA ASP A 322 -15.54 -35.70 12.94
C ASP A 322 -16.08 -34.99 11.69
N LYS A 323 -15.35 -33.97 11.22
CA LYS A 323 -15.68 -33.25 9.99
C LYS A 323 -15.05 -33.95 8.79
N ASP A 324 -15.56 -33.62 7.60
CA ASP A 324 -14.85 -33.91 6.37
C ASP A 324 -13.63 -33.01 6.25
N TRP A 325 -12.46 -33.56 6.56
CA TRP A 325 -11.19 -32.84 6.54
C TRP A 325 -10.69 -32.50 5.13
N LYS A 326 -11.38 -32.97 4.09
CA LYS A 326 -11.11 -32.58 2.69
C LYS A 326 -11.96 -31.38 2.25
N ASP A 327 -12.93 -30.93 3.06
CA ASP A 327 -13.70 -29.72 2.78
C ASP A 327 -12.97 -28.48 3.30
N TRP A 328 -12.43 -27.67 2.38
CA TRP A 328 -11.74 -26.42 2.70
C TRP A 328 -12.61 -25.44 3.50
N LYS A 329 -13.95 -25.50 3.35
CA LYS A 329 -14.88 -24.62 4.08
C LYS A 329 -14.79 -24.81 5.59
N VAL A 330 -14.40 -26.00 6.05
CA VAL A 330 -14.16 -26.28 7.47
C VAL A 330 -13.04 -25.40 8.02
N PHE A 331 -11.93 -25.31 7.28
CA PHE A 331 -10.78 -24.49 7.67
C PHE A 331 -11.03 -23.01 7.43
N MET A 332 -11.78 -22.65 6.39
CA MET A 332 -12.21 -21.26 6.17
C MET A 332 -13.02 -20.74 7.37
N GLN A 333 -14.01 -21.53 7.84
CA GLN A 333 -14.80 -21.16 9.01
C GLN A 333 -13.92 -21.05 10.27
N MET A 334 -12.94 -21.94 10.44
CA MET A 334 -11.98 -21.87 11.54
C MET A 334 -11.18 -20.56 11.52
N ILE A 335 -10.65 -20.18 10.36
CA ILE A 335 -9.91 -18.92 10.17
C ILE A 335 -10.81 -17.72 10.48
N LEU A 336 -12.00 -17.65 9.89
CA LEU A 336 -12.94 -16.54 10.12
C LEU A 336 -13.37 -16.44 11.59
N THR A 337 -13.56 -17.58 12.26
CA THR A 337 -13.88 -17.60 13.69
C THR A 337 -12.70 -17.08 14.51
N TRP A 338 -11.48 -17.51 14.19
CA TRP A 338 -10.26 -17.02 14.85
C TRP A 338 -10.07 -15.51 14.69
N GLU A 339 -10.31 -14.98 13.48
CA GLU A 339 -10.23 -13.54 13.20
C GLU A 339 -11.25 -12.71 13.96
N ALA A 340 -12.44 -13.24 14.19
CA ALA A 340 -13.48 -12.53 14.91
C ALA A 340 -13.15 -12.28 16.40
N VAL A 341 -12.27 -13.08 17.01
CA VAL A 341 -11.98 -13.02 18.46
C VAL A 341 -10.54 -12.62 18.80
N ASN A 342 -9.57 -12.72 17.87
CA ASN A 342 -8.17 -12.40 18.16
C ASN A 342 -7.72 -11.09 17.49
N LYS A 343 -6.93 -10.30 18.20
CA LYS A 343 -6.16 -9.19 17.61
C LYS A 343 -4.91 -9.72 16.93
N ASP A 344 -4.42 -9.08 15.87
CA ASP A 344 -3.31 -9.59 15.04
C ASP A 344 -3.56 -11.03 14.56
N ALA A 345 -4.81 -11.29 14.17
CA ALA A 345 -5.36 -12.63 14.06
C ALA A 345 -4.57 -13.54 13.12
N LYS A 346 -4.21 -13.08 11.92
CA LYS A 346 -3.43 -13.88 10.96
C LYS A 346 -2.06 -14.22 11.53
N ARG A 347 -1.36 -13.27 12.15
CA ARG A 347 -0.04 -13.55 12.71
C ARG A 347 -0.10 -14.52 13.89
N GLN A 348 -1.02 -14.30 14.82
CA GLN A 348 -1.23 -15.22 15.94
C GLN A 348 -1.67 -16.60 15.45
N PHE A 349 -2.50 -16.64 14.41
CA PHE A 349 -2.90 -17.88 13.75
C PHE A 349 -1.70 -18.62 13.19
N LEU A 350 -0.87 -17.98 12.37
CA LEU A 350 0.29 -18.62 11.75
C LEU A 350 1.34 -19.04 12.79
N SER A 351 1.54 -18.24 13.84
CA SER A 351 2.42 -18.59 14.97
C SER A 351 1.91 -19.81 15.73
N LYS A 352 0.61 -19.83 16.06
CA LYS A 352 -0.03 -20.97 16.73
C LYS A 352 0.02 -22.21 15.85
N LEU A 353 -0.29 -22.08 14.56
CA LEU A 353 -0.24 -23.17 13.58
C LEU A 353 1.16 -23.83 13.56
N ARG A 354 2.24 -23.03 13.57
CA ARG A 354 3.63 -23.54 13.65
C ARG A 354 3.95 -24.28 14.95
N SER A 355 3.26 -23.94 16.05
CA SER A 355 3.51 -24.54 17.36
C SER A 355 2.73 -25.84 17.61
N ILE A 356 1.84 -26.24 16.70
CA ILE A 356 1.05 -27.46 16.83
C ILE A 356 1.96 -28.67 16.70
N ASP A 357 1.99 -29.49 17.76
CA ASP A 357 2.74 -30.74 17.77
C ASP A 357 2.05 -31.78 16.89
N LEU A 358 2.63 -32.03 15.72
CA LEU A 358 2.15 -33.02 14.78
C LEU A 358 3.06 -34.25 14.77
N ALA A 359 2.47 -35.41 15.05
CA ALA A 359 3.17 -36.69 15.04
C ALA A 359 3.75 -37.06 13.66
N ASN A 360 3.16 -36.56 12.57
CA ASN A 360 3.61 -36.82 11.21
C ASN A 360 4.52 -35.69 10.70
N LYS A 361 5.78 -36.02 10.43
CA LYS A 361 6.77 -35.09 9.88
C LYS A 361 6.33 -34.44 8.55
N SER A 362 5.65 -35.17 7.68
CA SER A 362 5.16 -34.61 6.41
C SER A 362 4.09 -33.54 6.62
N ASP A 363 3.26 -33.67 7.65
CA ASP A 363 2.23 -32.68 7.97
C ASP A 363 2.86 -31.46 8.66
N ALA A 364 3.84 -31.68 9.55
CA ALA A 364 4.64 -30.60 10.15
C ALA A 364 5.37 -29.75 9.09
N ASP A 365 5.99 -30.40 8.09
CA ASP A 365 6.66 -29.70 6.99
C ASP A 365 5.67 -28.88 6.15
N LYS A 366 4.47 -29.40 5.89
CA LYS A 366 3.40 -28.67 5.18
C LYS A 366 2.89 -27.46 5.97
N ILE A 367 2.69 -27.60 7.28
CA ILE A 367 2.33 -26.47 8.15
C ILE A 367 3.38 -25.36 8.06
N GLN A 368 4.66 -25.73 8.13
CA GLN A 368 5.74 -24.75 8.01
C GLN A 368 5.70 -24.03 6.66
N GLN A 369 5.49 -24.76 5.56
CA GLN A 369 5.36 -24.17 4.22
C GLN A 369 4.13 -23.25 4.09
N ILE A 370 3.00 -23.64 4.66
CA ILE A 370 1.79 -22.80 4.72
C ILE A 370 2.14 -21.49 5.43
N ALA A 371 2.68 -21.58 6.65
CA ALA A 371 3.00 -20.40 7.44
C ALA A 371 4.03 -19.48 6.77
N ASP A 372 5.09 -20.04 6.18
CA ASP A 372 6.12 -19.28 5.48
C ASP A 372 5.58 -18.58 4.22
N SER A 373 4.62 -19.20 3.52
CA SER A 373 4.05 -18.63 2.28
C SER A 373 3.11 -17.44 2.50
N GLN A 374 2.61 -17.26 3.73
CA GLN A 374 1.59 -16.27 4.05
C GLN A 374 2.14 -14.99 4.68
N ILE A 375 3.42 -14.99 5.04
CA ILE A 375 4.13 -13.79 5.50
C ILE A 375 4.54 -12.97 4.26
N LYS A 376 3.74 -11.96 3.93
CA LYS A 376 4.03 -11.00 2.84
C LYS A 376 5.14 -10.04 3.30
N GLY A 377 6.23 -10.00 2.53
CA GLY A 377 7.41 -9.15 2.84
C GLY A 377 8.77 -9.64 2.29
N TYR A 378 8.83 -10.73 1.51
CA TYR A 378 10.10 -11.21 0.95
C TYR A 378 10.11 -11.24 -0.57
N TYR A 379 11.00 -10.44 -1.16
CA TYR A 379 11.57 -10.73 -2.48
C TYR A 379 13.07 -10.92 -2.32
N ARG A 380 13.56 -12.09 -2.70
CA ARG A 380 14.98 -12.39 -2.77
C ARG A 380 15.53 -11.71 -4.01
N ASP A 381 16.55 -10.86 -3.86
CA ASP A 381 17.37 -10.48 -4.99
C ASP A 381 18.16 -11.72 -5.43
N LYS A 382 17.94 -12.18 -6.67
CA LYS A 382 18.76 -13.19 -7.33
C LYS A 382 19.93 -12.49 -8.04
N SER A 383 20.61 -11.54 -7.41
CA SER A 383 21.88 -11.00 -7.89
C SER A 383 23.03 -11.58 -7.07
N GLY A 384 23.24 -12.88 -7.25
CA GLY A 384 24.31 -13.63 -6.58
C GLY A 384 24.93 -14.64 -7.52
N LYS A 385 25.95 -14.18 -8.25
CA LYS A 385 26.97 -14.91 -9.02
C LYS A 385 26.61 -15.27 -10.46
N ASN A 386 27.29 -14.61 -11.40
CA ASN A 386 28.27 -15.30 -12.22
C ASN A 386 29.52 -14.42 -12.31
N ASN A 387 30.66 -15.05 -11.99
CA ASN A 387 31.97 -14.61 -12.49
C ASN A 387 32.00 -14.75 -14.02
#